data_AF-A0A0D2LSQ1-F1
#
_entry.id   AF-A0A0D2LSQ1-F1
#
_cell.length_a   1.000
_cell.length_b   1.000
_cell.length_c   1.000
_cell.angle_alpha   90.00
_cell.angle_beta   90.00
_cell.angle_gamma   90.00
#
_symmetry.space_group_name_H-M   'P 1'
#
loop_
_entity.id
_entity.type
_entity.pdbx_description
1 polymer ?
#
loop_
_entity_poly.entity_id
_entity_poly.type
_entity_poly.pdbx_seq_one_letter_code
_entity_poly.pdbx_strand_id
1 'polypeptide(L)'
;MPRWPVYVYFAGACVCLLTSCVCHLLGCCQRHISQVVWRFDYAGIAVLIVASFYPAVYYAFLCQPFWRNFYLITTTVAGASVIAVSLPNTFQATEYRTLRAAVFSGLGLWGIVPVAHQLVWYWDVWAIRTAFKLDLLMGALYLVGAAIYASRVPERWLPGKLDLIGHSHQLWHVAVVLAALVHYKAILVLLQWRDASGGCAAHLPAHVPTVLATLRAGGGGAEALGIEQVWRHLDAQLHRFVGVPAAAAPLPVV
;
A
#
# COMPACT_ATOMS: atom_id res chain seq x y z
N MET A 1 -6.59 -11.91 -16.47
CA MET A 1 -7.18 -11.77 -15.12
C MET A 1 -7.99 -10.48 -15.01
N PRO A 2 -9.09 -10.38 -14.23
CA PRO A 2 -9.77 -9.10 -14.01
C PRO A 2 -8.85 -8.06 -13.33
N ARG A 3 -8.83 -6.84 -13.87
CA ARG A 3 -7.98 -5.72 -13.40
C ARG A 3 -8.71 -4.72 -12.51
N TRP A 4 -10.03 -4.85 -12.34
CA TRP A 4 -10.82 -3.97 -11.48
C TRP A 4 -10.31 -3.82 -10.03
N PRO A 5 -9.71 -4.84 -9.36
CA PRO A 5 -9.19 -4.65 -8.01
C PRO A 5 -8.04 -3.63 -7.96
N VAL A 6 -7.22 -3.59 -9.02
CA VAL A 6 -6.14 -2.60 -9.14
C VAL A 6 -6.71 -1.19 -9.31
N TYR A 7 -7.79 -1.04 -10.08
CA TYR A 7 -8.46 0.26 -10.22
C TYR A 7 -9.09 0.75 -8.92
N VAL A 8 -9.64 -0.16 -8.09
CA VAL A 8 -10.14 0.18 -6.75
C VAL A 8 -9.01 0.73 -5.88
N TYR A 9 -7.84 0.09 -5.89
CA TYR A 9 -6.67 0.58 -5.18
C TYR A 9 -6.24 1.98 -5.64
N PHE A 10 -6.11 2.20 -6.96
CA PHE A 10 -5.76 3.51 -7.49
C PHE A 10 -6.80 4.58 -7.16
N ALA A 11 -8.09 4.27 -7.28
CA ALA A 11 -9.14 5.19 -6.89
C ALA A 11 -9.04 5.57 -5.41
N GLY A 12 -8.80 4.59 -4.52
CA GLY A 12 -8.61 4.84 -3.10
C GLY A 12 -7.37 5.68 -2.79
N ALA A 13 -6.25 5.42 -3.48
CA ALA A 13 -5.04 6.23 -3.36
C ALA A 13 -5.24 7.66 -3.85
N CYS A 14 -5.89 7.85 -5.01
CA CYS A 14 -6.25 9.18 -5.51
C CYS A 14 -7.15 9.91 -4.52
N VAL A 15 -8.19 9.26 -3.99
CA VAL A 15 -9.08 9.87 -2.99
C VAL A 15 -8.28 10.33 -1.77
N CYS A 16 -7.44 9.46 -1.18
CA CYS A 16 -6.63 9.80 -0.02
C CYS A 16 -5.68 10.99 -0.27
N LEU A 17 -4.97 10.99 -1.39
CA LEU A 17 -4.01 12.04 -1.71
C LEU A 17 -4.70 13.35 -2.07
N LEU A 18 -5.81 13.31 -2.81
CA LEU A 18 -6.61 14.50 -3.13
C LEU A 18 -7.25 15.10 -1.89
N THR A 19 -7.82 14.28 -0.99
CA THR A 19 -8.35 14.79 0.28
C THR A 19 -7.25 15.45 1.09
N SER A 20 -6.08 14.82 1.20
CA SER A 20 -4.91 15.42 1.87
C SER A 20 -4.51 16.77 1.27
N CYS A 21 -4.38 16.86 -0.06
CA CYS A 21 -4.07 18.11 -0.76
C CYS A 21 -5.10 19.21 -0.48
N VAL A 22 -6.39 18.90 -0.56
CA VAL A 22 -7.47 19.85 -0.27
C VAL A 22 -7.42 20.31 1.18
N CYS A 23 -7.15 19.41 2.12
CA CYS A 23 -7.05 19.74 3.54
C CYS A 23 -5.89 20.68 3.83
N HIS A 24 -4.73 20.45 3.22
CA HIS A 24 -3.57 21.32 3.37
C HIS A 24 -3.75 22.67 2.68
N LEU A 25 -4.47 22.71 1.56
CA LEU A 25 -4.78 23.96 0.85
C LEU A 25 -5.79 24.83 1.62
N LEU A 26 -6.83 24.21 2.21
CA LEU A 26 -7.92 24.91 2.89
C LEU A 26 -7.76 24.99 4.42
N GLY A 27 -6.68 24.42 4.97
CA GLY A 27 -6.45 24.32 6.41
C GLY A 27 -6.27 25.66 7.12
N CYS A 28 -5.84 26.71 6.39
CA CYS A 28 -5.69 28.07 6.90
C CYS A 28 -6.95 28.95 6.72
N CYS A 29 -8.03 28.42 6.13
CA CYS A 29 -9.29 29.14 5.98
C CYS A 29 -10.02 29.26 7.34
N GLN A 30 -11.30 29.64 7.30
CA GLN A 30 -12.12 29.78 8.51
C GLN A 30 -12.12 28.50 9.37
N ARG A 31 -12.16 28.66 10.69
CA ARG A 31 -12.11 27.57 11.67
C ARG A 31 -13.13 26.45 11.39
N HIS A 32 -14.35 26.81 10.99
CA HIS A 32 -15.38 25.85 10.61
C HIS A 32 -14.97 25.00 9.39
N ILE A 33 -14.42 25.62 8.34
CA ILE A 33 -13.95 24.93 7.13
C ILE A 33 -12.79 24.00 7.48
N SER A 34 -11.81 24.50 8.24
CA SER A 34 -10.64 23.70 8.67
C SER A 34 -11.07 22.43 9.41
N GLN A 35 -12.03 22.54 10.35
CA GLN A 35 -12.52 21.40 11.13
C GLN A 35 -13.21 20.32 10.29
N VAL A 36 -13.83 20.70 9.18
CA VAL A 36 -14.50 19.77 8.26
C VAL A 36 -13.48 19.09 7.36
N VAL A 37 -12.56 19.84 6.75
CA VAL A 37 -11.57 19.28 5.83
C VAL A 37 -10.66 18.28 6.54
N TRP A 38 -10.14 18.57 7.73
CA TRP A 38 -9.28 17.63 8.48
C TRP A 38 -9.92 16.25 8.74
N ARG A 39 -11.25 16.15 8.72
CA ARG A 39 -11.95 14.86 8.88
C ARG A 39 -11.99 14.07 7.58
N PHE A 40 -12.10 14.75 6.45
CA PHE A 40 -11.98 14.12 5.13
C PHE A 40 -10.59 13.55 4.91
N ASP A 41 -9.54 14.16 5.47
CA ASP A 41 -8.19 13.61 5.45
C ASP A 41 -8.11 12.24 6.16
N TYR A 42 -8.66 12.16 7.38
CA TYR A 42 -8.74 10.89 8.12
C TYR A 42 -9.60 9.84 7.40
N ALA A 43 -10.70 10.26 6.78
CA ALA A 43 -11.53 9.37 5.96
C ALA A 43 -10.76 8.87 4.72
N GLY A 44 -9.96 9.72 4.10
CA GLY A 44 -9.09 9.37 2.97
C GLY A 44 -8.10 8.26 3.32
N ILE A 45 -7.45 8.34 4.49
CA ILE A 45 -6.56 7.28 4.99
C ILE A 45 -7.31 5.96 5.14
N ALA A 46 -8.52 5.97 5.72
CA ALA A 46 -9.33 4.77 5.88
C ALA A 46 -9.73 4.16 4.51
N VAL A 47 -10.10 5.01 3.54
CA VAL A 47 -10.40 4.59 2.17
C VAL A 47 -9.19 3.94 1.50
N LEU A 48 -7.99 4.52 1.62
CA LEU A 48 -6.76 3.94 1.10
C LEU A 48 -6.47 2.57 1.71
N ILE A 49 -6.60 2.43 3.03
CA ILE A 49 -6.39 1.15 3.72
C ILE A 49 -7.36 0.11 3.16
N VAL A 50 -8.67 0.37 3.12
CA VAL A 50 -9.65 -0.58 2.58
C VAL A 50 -9.33 -0.94 1.12
N ALA A 51 -9.08 0.07 0.28
CA ALA A 51 -8.81 -0.11 -1.14
C ALA A 51 -7.54 -0.95 -1.40
N SER A 52 -6.53 -0.88 -0.52
CA SER A 52 -5.31 -1.69 -0.61
C SER A 52 -5.57 -3.20 -0.46
N PHE A 53 -6.57 -3.58 0.35
CA PHE A 53 -6.90 -5.00 0.55
C PHE A 53 -7.53 -5.63 -0.68
N TYR A 54 -8.26 -4.86 -1.50
CA TYR A 54 -8.99 -5.39 -2.65
C TYR A 54 -8.11 -6.21 -3.60
N PRO A 55 -7.06 -5.64 -4.22
CA PRO A 55 -6.20 -6.42 -5.11
C PRO A 55 -5.38 -7.48 -4.36
N ALA A 56 -4.84 -7.16 -3.18
CA ALA A 56 -4.02 -8.09 -2.41
C ALA A 56 -4.79 -9.38 -2.07
N VAL A 57 -5.97 -9.24 -1.46
CA VAL A 57 -6.84 -10.36 -1.07
C VAL A 57 -7.44 -11.03 -2.31
N TYR A 58 -7.88 -10.27 -3.32
CA TYR A 58 -8.51 -10.85 -4.51
C TYR A 58 -7.56 -11.77 -5.26
N TYR A 59 -6.30 -11.33 -5.48
CA TYR A 59 -5.31 -12.16 -6.17
C TYR A 59 -4.74 -13.25 -5.26
N ALA A 60 -4.55 -13.01 -3.97
CA ALA A 60 -4.10 -14.05 -3.03
C ALA A 60 -5.11 -15.21 -2.93
N PHE A 61 -6.40 -14.90 -2.73
CA PHE A 61 -7.47 -15.88 -2.50
C PHE A 61 -8.36 -16.12 -3.73
N LEU A 62 -7.85 -15.86 -4.95
CA LEU A 62 -8.64 -15.95 -6.18
C LEU A 62 -9.42 -17.27 -6.30
N CYS A 63 -8.79 -18.38 -5.94
CA CYS A 63 -9.33 -19.74 -6.06
C CYS A 63 -10.04 -20.24 -4.80
N GLN A 64 -10.14 -19.38 -3.78
CA GLN A 64 -10.81 -19.66 -2.51
C GLN A 64 -11.87 -18.58 -2.27
N PRO A 65 -13.00 -18.62 -3.00
CA PRO A 65 -13.97 -17.53 -3.04
C PRO A 65 -14.58 -17.22 -1.67
N PHE A 66 -14.72 -18.22 -0.80
CA PHE A 66 -15.17 -18.03 0.57
C PHE A 66 -14.25 -17.07 1.34
N TRP A 67 -12.96 -17.41 1.43
CA TRP A 67 -11.97 -16.60 2.16
C TRP A 67 -11.76 -15.24 1.54
N ARG A 68 -11.73 -15.17 0.20
CA ARG A 68 -11.68 -13.91 -0.54
C ARG A 68 -12.82 -12.98 -0.14
N ASN A 69 -14.05 -13.46 -0.22
CA ASN A 69 -15.22 -12.64 0.08
C ASN A 69 -15.29 -12.30 1.57
N PHE A 70 -14.96 -13.24 2.46
CA PHE A 70 -14.91 -13.01 3.90
C PHE A 70 -13.97 -11.85 4.25
N TYR A 71 -12.72 -11.86 3.75
CA TYR A 71 -11.76 -10.80 4.03
C TYR A 71 -12.13 -9.46 3.40
N LEU A 72 -12.66 -9.45 2.18
CA LEU A 72 -13.10 -8.21 1.54
C LEU A 72 -14.30 -7.60 2.27
N ILE A 73 -15.31 -8.39 2.63
CA ILE A 73 -16.49 -7.90 3.34
C ILE A 73 -16.11 -7.36 4.72
N THR A 74 -15.37 -8.14 5.50
CA THR A 74 -14.95 -7.73 6.86
C THR A 74 -14.09 -6.47 6.84
N THR A 75 -13.16 -6.35 5.88
CA THR A 75 -12.34 -5.14 5.73
C THR A 75 -13.18 -3.94 5.33
N THR A 76 -14.11 -4.09 4.39
CA THR A 76 -14.99 -3.00 3.95
C THR A 76 -15.92 -2.55 5.08
N VAL A 77 -16.48 -3.47 5.87
CA VAL A 77 -17.31 -3.14 7.04
C VAL A 77 -16.49 -2.45 8.13
N ALA A 78 -15.28 -2.93 8.42
CA ALA A 78 -14.38 -2.31 9.39
C ALA A 78 -13.98 -0.89 8.96
N GLY A 79 -13.63 -0.69 7.68
CA GLY A 79 -13.32 0.63 7.15
C GLY A 79 -14.51 1.58 7.11
N ALA A 80 -15.70 1.09 6.77
CA ALA A 80 -16.93 1.89 6.85
C ALA A 80 -17.19 2.34 8.30
N SER A 81 -16.90 1.48 9.28
CA SER A 81 -17.00 1.82 10.70
C SER A 81 -15.98 2.88 11.13
N VAL A 82 -14.73 2.80 10.63
CA VAL A 82 -13.72 3.86 10.83
C VAL A 82 -14.23 5.20 10.29
N ILE A 83 -14.77 5.22 9.07
CA ILE A 83 -15.30 6.44 8.45
C ILE A 83 -16.50 6.98 9.22
N ALA A 84 -17.44 6.12 9.61
CA ALA A 84 -18.63 6.49 10.37
C ALA A 84 -18.30 7.11 11.73
N VAL A 85 -17.23 6.65 12.39
CA VAL A 85 -16.73 7.24 13.65
C VAL A 85 -15.87 8.48 13.41
N SER A 86 -15.30 8.67 12.22
CA SER A 86 -14.38 9.79 11.94
C SER A 86 -15.07 11.07 11.44
N LEU A 87 -16.23 10.97 10.78
CA LEU A 87 -16.90 12.13 10.17
C LEU A 87 -17.73 13.00 11.15
N PRO A 88 -18.55 12.43 12.06
CA PRO A 88 -19.46 13.23 12.89
C PRO A 88 -18.73 14.09 13.92
N ASN A 89 -19.29 15.28 14.21
CA ASN A 89 -18.78 16.20 15.23
C ASN A 89 -18.65 15.52 16.61
N THR A 90 -19.62 14.68 16.96
CA THR A 90 -19.71 14.03 18.27
C THR A 90 -18.49 13.16 18.57
N PHE A 91 -18.01 12.40 17.59
CA PHE A 91 -16.87 11.50 17.75
C PHE A 91 -15.50 12.18 17.66
N GLN A 92 -15.47 13.50 17.38
CA GLN A 92 -14.26 14.31 17.47
C GLN A 92 -13.98 14.80 18.89
N ALA A 93 -14.93 14.66 19.82
CA ALA A 93 -14.70 14.98 21.22
C ALA A 93 -13.58 14.11 21.82
N THR A 94 -12.87 14.67 22.80
CA THR A 94 -11.71 14.01 23.46
C THR A 94 -12.06 12.67 24.09
N GLU A 95 -13.31 12.51 24.53
CA GLU A 95 -13.86 11.27 25.11
C GLU A 95 -13.79 10.08 24.14
N TYR A 96 -13.95 10.32 22.83
CA TYR A 96 -13.93 9.28 21.80
C TYR A 96 -12.54 9.08 21.17
N ARG A 97 -11.49 9.73 21.70
CA ARG A 97 -10.11 9.58 21.19
C ARG A 97 -9.64 8.14 21.24
N THR A 98 -9.92 7.43 22.34
CA THR A 98 -9.54 6.03 22.51
C THR A 98 -10.30 5.11 21.56
N LEU A 99 -11.61 5.35 21.39
CA LEU A 99 -12.43 4.60 20.43
C LEU A 99 -11.88 4.76 19.01
N ARG A 100 -11.63 5.99 18.56
CA ARG A 100 -11.04 6.25 17.24
C ARG A 100 -9.70 5.55 17.07
N ALA A 101 -8.78 5.69 18.02
CA ALA A 101 -7.49 5.03 17.96
C ALA A 101 -7.63 3.50 17.89
N ALA A 102 -8.57 2.92 18.66
CA ALA A 102 -8.83 1.49 18.67
C ALA A 102 -9.39 0.98 17.34
N VAL A 103 -10.37 1.66 16.74
CA VAL A 103 -10.95 1.23 15.45
C VAL A 103 -9.93 1.36 14.31
N PHE A 104 -9.14 2.43 14.27
CA PHE A 104 -8.03 2.57 13.30
C PHE A 104 -6.96 1.50 13.48
N SER A 105 -6.54 1.25 14.73
CA SER A 105 -5.54 0.21 15.04
C SER A 105 -6.07 -1.18 14.69
N GLY A 106 -7.35 -1.45 14.98
CA GLY A 106 -8.02 -2.69 14.62
C GLY A 106 -8.04 -2.94 13.11
N LEU A 107 -8.33 -1.91 12.31
CA LEU A 107 -8.29 -2.02 10.85
C LEU A 107 -6.88 -2.34 10.32
N GLY A 108 -5.84 -1.72 10.88
CA GLY A 108 -4.44 -2.03 10.52
C GLY A 108 -4.02 -3.44 10.93
N LEU A 109 -4.30 -3.83 12.18
CA LEU A 109 -3.99 -5.16 12.71
C LEU A 109 -4.76 -6.27 11.98
N TRP A 110 -5.98 -5.99 11.51
CA TRP A 110 -6.76 -6.92 10.71
C TRP A 110 -6.01 -7.37 9.45
N GLY A 111 -5.17 -6.52 8.85
CA GLY A 111 -4.35 -6.86 7.69
C GLY A 111 -3.34 -7.99 7.92
N ILE A 112 -2.95 -8.24 9.17
CA ILE A 112 -2.04 -9.35 9.52
C ILE A 112 -2.72 -10.70 9.28
N VAL A 113 -4.03 -10.79 9.53
CA VAL A 113 -4.79 -12.05 9.45
C VAL A 113 -4.82 -12.66 8.04
N PRO A 114 -5.27 -11.95 6.97
CA PRO A 114 -5.26 -12.51 5.63
C PRO A 114 -3.86 -12.80 5.11
N VAL A 115 -2.85 -11.99 5.50
CA VAL A 115 -1.45 -12.22 5.13
C VAL A 115 -0.94 -13.51 5.77
N ALA A 116 -1.12 -13.68 7.09
CA ALA A 116 -0.72 -14.89 7.79
C ALA A 116 -1.42 -16.13 7.23
N HIS A 117 -2.73 -16.04 6.96
CA HIS A 117 -3.49 -17.13 6.35
C HIS A 117 -2.93 -17.51 4.98
N GLN A 118 -2.63 -16.51 4.15
CA GLN A 118 -2.05 -16.74 2.83
C GLN A 118 -0.66 -17.39 2.91
N LEU A 119 0.17 -16.97 3.87
CA LEU A 119 1.50 -17.54 4.07
C LEU A 119 1.42 -19.00 4.50
N VAL A 120 0.50 -19.37 5.39
CA VAL A 120 0.35 -20.75 5.86
C VAL A 120 -0.01 -21.69 4.71
N TRP A 121 -0.88 -21.29 3.77
CA TRP A 121 -1.29 -22.15 2.66
C TRP A 121 -0.40 -22.10 1.43
N TYR A 122 0.22 -20.96 1.14
CA TYR A 122 0.89 -20.74 -0.13
C TYR A 122 2.35 -20.29 0.04
N TRP A 123 3.00 -20.68 1.15
CA TRP A 123 4.40 -20.35 1.41
C TRP A 123 5.34 -20.71 0.26
N ASP A 124 5.11 -21.83 -0.41
CA ASP A 124 5.98 -22.29 -1.50
C ASP A 124 5.83 -21.49 -2.79
N VAL A 125 4.77 -20.67 -2.90
CA VAL A 125 4.52 -19.82 -4.06
C VAL A 125 5.43 -18.59 -3.99
N TRP A 126 6.33 -18.46 -4.96
CA TRP A 126 7.30 -17.37 -5.03
C TRP A 126 6.63 -15.99 -4.96
N ALA A 127 5.50 -15.80 -5.63
CA ALA A 127 4.80 -14.53 -5.70
C ALA A 127 4.22 -14.10 -4.35
N ILE A 128 3.73 -15.07 -3.56
CA ILE A 128 3.23 -14.82 -2.20
C ILE A 128 4.37 -14.38 -1.28
N ARG A 129 5.52 -15.06 -1.33
CA ARG A 129 6.69 -14.67 -0.53
C ARG A 129 7.24 -13.30 -0.93
N THR A 130 7.28 -13.01 -2.23
CA THR A 130 7.75 -11.72 -2.72
C THR A 130 6.79 -10.60 -2.35
N ALA A 131 5.48 -10.79 -2.52
CA ALA A 131 4.46 -9.83 -2.10
C ALA A 131 4.54 -9.57 -0.59
N PHE A 132 4.68 -10.62 0.23
CA PHE A 132 4.85 -10.48 1.68
C PHE A 132 6.08 -9.64 2.06
N LYS A 133 7.25 -9.88 1.43
CA LYS A 133 8.45 -9.06 1.67
C LYS A 133 8.24 -7.59 1.30
N LEU A 134 7.52 -7.33 0.22
CA LEU A 134 7.16 -5.97 -0.19
C LEU A 134 6.17 -5.34 0.80
N ASP A 135 5.19 -6.09 1.29
CA ASP A 135 4.25 -5.62 2.32
C ASP A 135 4.95 -5.35 3.66
N LEU A 136 5.99 -6.12 4.02
CA LEU A 136 6.86 -5.80 5.17
C LEU A 136 7.62 -4.49 4.97
N LEU A 137 8.15 -4.24 3.77
CA LEU A 137 8.80 -2.97 3.44
C LEU A 137 7.82 -1.80 3.46
N MET A 138 6.60 -1.98 2.92
CA MET A 138 5.52 -1.01 3.02
C MET A 138 5.21 -0.70 4.50
N GLY A 139 5.04 -1.74 5.33
CA GLY A 139 4.79 -1.59 6.76
C GLY A 139 5.91 -0.85 7.48
N ALA A 140 7.16 -1.15 7.17
CA ALA A 140 8.32 -0.43 7.71
C ALA A 140 8.32 1.04 7.31
N LEU A 141 8.02 1.37 6.05
CA LEU A 141 7.90 2.76 5.59
C LEU A 141 6.81 3.52 6.34
N TYR A 142 5.64 2.91 6.54
CA TYR A 142 4.56 3.51 7.34
C TYR A 142 4.97 3.72 8.80
N LEU A 143 5.58 2.73 9.45
CA LEU A 143 6.00 2.83 10.84
C LEU A 143 7.08 3.90 11.05
N VAL A 144 8.09 3.94 10.17
CA VAL A 144 9.15 4.95 10.21
C VAL A 144 8.57 6.34 9.94
N GLY A 145 7.75 6.49 8.91
CA GLY A 145 7.07 7.76 8.62
C GLY A 145 6.22 8.25 9.79
N ALA A 146 5.44 7.34 10.41
CA ALA A 146 4.59 7.67 11.56
C ALA A 146 5.43 8.06 12.78
N ALA A 147 6.56 7.39 13.01
CA ALA A 147 7.49 7.75 14.08
C ALA A 147 8.13 9.12 13.86
N ILE A 148 8.54 9.44 12.62
CA ILE A 148 9.06 10.75 12.22
C ILE A 148 8.01 11.83 12.49
N TYR A 149 6.78 11.63 12.00
CA TYR A 149 5.65 12.53 12.23
C TYR A 149 5.34 12.75 13.72
N ALA A 150 5.22 11.67 14.49
CA ALA A 150 4.87 11.73 15.90
C ALA A 150 5.97 12.39 16.76
N SER A 151 7.24 12.14 16.43
CA SER A 151 8.38 12.71 17.15
C SER A 151 8.69 14.16 16.76
N ARG A 152 8.11 14.66 15.66
CA ARG A 152 8.36 15.97 15.06
C ARG A 152 9.83 16.20 14.71
N VAL A 153 10.50 15.14 14.26
CA VAL A 153 11.90 15.18 13.83
C VAL A 153 11.93 15.31 12.31
N PRO A 154 12.80 16.16 11.71
CA PRO A 154 13.94 16.85 12.32
C PRO A 154 13.68 18.28 12.82
N GLU A 155 12.49 18.85 12.64
CA GLU A 155 12.19 20.24 13.03
C GLU A 155 12.32 20.48 14.55
N ARG A 156 12.12 19.45 15.36
CA ARG A 156 12.41 19.48 16.81
C ARG A 156 13.89 19.73 17.11
N TRP A 157 14.80 19.28 16.25
CA TRP A 157 16.25 19.45 16.43
C TRP A 157 16.77 20.75 15.81
N LEU A 158 16.08 21.25 14.77
CA LEU A 158 16.46 22.46 14.04
C LEU A 158 15.29 23.45 13.94
N PRO A 159 14.86 24.07 15.07
CA PRO A 159 13.74 24.99 15.06
C PRO A 159 13.99 26.17 14.11
N GLY A 160 12.98 26.53 13.30
CA GLY A 160 13.04 27.65 12.36
C GLY A 160 13.82 27.40 11.06
N LYS A 161 14.56 26.28 10.95
CA LYS A 161 15.35 25.97 9.74
C LYS A 161 14.59 25.12 8.72
N LEU A 162 13.56 24.40 9.17
CA LEU A 162 12.81 23.41 8.36
C LEU A 162 11.35 23.82 8.18
N ASP A 163 11.03 25.10 8.34
CA ASP A 163 9.65 25.61 8.32
C ASP A 163 8.99 25.46 6.93
N LEU A 164 9.78 25.51 5.84
CA LEU A 164 9.29 25.38 4.47
C LEU A 164 9.51 24.00 3.85
N ILE A 165 10.68 23.38 4.09
CA ILE A 165 11.08 22.12 3.46
C ILE A 165 11.71 21.20 4.51
N GLY A 166 11.33 19.92 4.49
CA GLY A 166 11.98 18.86 5.26
C GLY A 166 11.46 18.68 6.68
N HIS A 167 10.37 19.34 7.07
CA HIS A 167 9.69 19.05 8.33
C HIS A 167 9.01 17.67 8.31
N SER A 168 8.81 17.09 9.50
CA SER A 168 8.29 15.73 9.71
C SER A 168 7.02 15.43 8.92
N HIS A 169 6.09 16.39 8.82
CA HIS A 169 4.84 16.21 8.08
C HIS A 169 5.04 16.06 6.56
N GLN A 170 6.03 16.73 5.97
CA GLN A 170 6.40 16.48 4.57
C GLN A 170 7.01 15.09 4.39
N LEU A 171 7.91 14.70 5.32
CA LEU A 171 8.54 13.38 5.30
C LEU A 171 7.51 12.26 5.48
N TRP A 172 6.47 12.49 6.29
CA TRP A 172 5.32 11.60 6.42
C TRP A 172 4.61 11.37 5.08
N HIS A 173 4.25 12.44 4.37
CA HIS A 173 3.60 12.32 3.06
C HIS A 173 4.49 11.59 2.04
N VAL A 174 5.80 11.86 2.04
CA VAL A 174 6.76 11.13 1.20
C VAL A 174 6.75 9.63 1.54
N ALA A 175 6.78 9.28 2.83
CA ALA A 175 6.72 7.88 3.27
C ALA A 175 5.41 7.20 2.84
N VAL A 176 4.27 7.87 2.94
CA VAL A 176 2.95 7.35 2.49
C VAL A 176 2.98 7.06 0.99
N VAL A 177 3.50 7.96 0.16
CA VAL A 177 3.60 7.75 -1.30
C VAL A 177 4.53 6.59 -1.63
N LEU A 178 5.71 6.53 -1.00
CA LEU A 178 6.65 5.41 -1.20
C LEU A 178 6.05 4.07 -0.76
N ALA A 179 5.37 4.03 0.38
CA ALA A 179 4.68 2.84 0.85
C ALA A 179 3.58 2.39 -0.13
N ALA A 180 2.77 3.32 -0.64
CA ALA A 180 1.76 3.04 -1.66
C ALA A 180 2.38 2.50 -2.96
N LEU A 181 3.52 3.02 -3.40
CA LEU A 181 4.24 2.48 -4.55
C LEU A 181 4.75 1.06 -4.28
N VAL A 182 5.37 0.81 -3.13
CA VAL A 182 5.85 -0.54 -2.75
C VAL A 182 4.70 -1.54 -2.71
N HIS A 183 3.57 -1.17 -2.13
CA HIS A 183 2.38 -2.02 -2.12
C HIS A 183 1.83 -2.28 -3.52
N TYR A 184 1.84 -1.26 -4.40
CA TYR A 184 1.50 -1.44 -5.80
C TYR A 184 2.39 -2.48 -6.50
N LYS A 185 3.70 -2.50 -6.19
CA LYS A 185 4.60 -3.55 -6.67
C LYS A 185 4.17 -4.93 -6.20
N ALA A 186 3.78 -5.07 -4.93
CA ALA A 186 3.28 -6.33 -4.38
C ALA A 186 2.03 -6.81 -5.14
N ILE A 187 1.09 -5.90 -5.41
CA ILE A 187 -0.12 -6.16 -6.21
C ILE A 187 0.24 -6.65 -7.61
N LEU A 188 1.21 -6.01 -8.29
CA LEU A 188 1.63 -6.43 -9.62
C LEU A 188 2.27 -7.81 -9.64
N VAL A 189 3.08 -8.14 -8.63
CA VAL A 189 3.65 -9.49 -8.47
C VAL A 189 2.54 -10.55 -8.36
N LEU A 190 1.53 -10.29 -7.54
CA LEU A 190 0.38 -11.19 -7.39
C LEU A 190 -0.44 -11.32 -8.67
N LEU A 191 -0.67 -10.20 -9.36
CA LEU A 191 -1.39 -10.18 -10.63
C LEU A 191 -0.64 -10.94 -11.73
N GLN A 192 0.68 -10.70 -11.87
CA GLN A 192 1.53 -11.41 -12.83
C GLN A 192 1.53 -12.91 -12.57
N TRP A 193 1.61 -13.33 -11.30
CA TRP A 193 1.49 -14.74 -10.94
C TRP A 193 0.16 -15.34 -11.39
N ARG A 194 -0.95 -14.62 -11.18
CA ARG A 194 -2.29 -15.08 -11.57
C ARG A 194 -2.52 -15.09 -13.08
N ASP A 195 -1.97 -14.13 -13.81
CA ASP A 195 -1.99 -14.15 -15.27
C ASP A 195 -1.14 -15.32 -15.81
N ALA A 196 0.04 -15.58 -15.22
CA ALA A 196 0.90 -16.70 -15.57
C ALA A 196 0.29 -18.08 -15.25
N SER A 197 -0.49 -18.19 -14.18
CA SER A 197 -1.11 -19.44 -13.75
C SER A 197 -2.44 -19.76 -14.43
N GLY A 198 -2.91 -18.93 -15.38
CA GLY A 198 -4.26 -19.09 -15.96
C GLY A 198 -5.38 -18.90 -14.91
N GLY A 199 -5.10 -18.12 -13.87
CA GLY A 199 -5.98 -17.91 -12.72
C GLY A 199 -6.13 -19.14 -11.83
N CYS A 200 -7.28 -19.80 -11.89
CA CYS A 200 -7.63 -20.96 -11.07
C CYS A 200 -7.79 -22.25 -11.88
N ALA A 201 -7.63 -22.18 -13.20
CA ALA A 201 -7.84 -23.32 -14.09
C ALA A 201 -6.66 -24.31 -14.09
N ALA A 202 -5.51 -23.96 -13.50
CA ALA A 202 -4.33 -24.80 -13.51
C ALA A 202 -4.15 -25.58 -12.20
N HIS A 203 -4.50 -26.88 -12.23
CA HIS A 203 -3.59 -27.87 -11.65
C HIS A 203 -2.35 -27.87 -12.55
N LEU A 204 -1.30 -27.12 -12.20
CA LEU A 204 -0.04 -27.27 -12.93
C LEU A 204 0.71 -28.48 -12.35
N PRO A 205 0.96 -29.54 -13.14
CA PRO A 205 1.99 -30.51 -12.79
C PRO A 205 3.33 -29.77 -12.70
N ALA A 206 4.21 -30.29 -11.86
CA ALA A 206 5.37 -29.64 -11.26
C ALA A 206 6.43 -29.05 -12.23
N HIS A 207 6.14 -28.03 -13.05
CA HIS A 207 7.16 -27.30 -13.84
C HIS A 207 6.82 -25.80 -14.01
N VAL A 208 6.63 -25.10 -12.89
CA VAL A 208 6.51 -23.62 -12.82
C VAL A 208 7.74 -22.84 -13.36
N PRO A 209 9.00 -23.34 -13.31
CA PRO A 209 10.16 -22.59 -13.82
C PRO A 209 10.09 -22.27 -15.33
N THR A 210 9.51 -23.15 -16.14
CA THR A 210 9.48 -23.03 -17.60
C THR A 210 8.51 -21.95 -18.08
N VAL A 211 7.37 -21.78 -17.40
CA VAL A 211 6.37 -20.74 -17.72
C VAL A 211 6.88 -19.35 -17.33
N LEU A 212 7.62 -19.23 -16.22
CA LEU A 212 8.29 -17.98 -15.86
C LEU A 212 9.44 -17.63 -16.81
N ALA A 213 10.15 -18.63 -17.34
CA ALA A 213 11.19 -18.42 -18.34
C ALA A 213 10.59 -17.94 -19.68
N THR A 214 9.46 -18.50 -20.13
CA THR A 214 8.76 -18.04 -21.33
C THR A 214 8.08 -16.68 -21.17
N LEU A 215 7.64 -16.29 -19.97
CA LEU A 215 7.14 -14.93 -19.70
C LEU A 215 8.26 -13.88 -19.60
N ARG A 216 9.46 -14.27 -19.14
CA ARG A 216 10.65 -13.42 -19.22
C ARG A 216 11.15 -13.27 -20.67
N ALA A 217 10.98 -14.30 -21.49
CA ALA A 217 11.37 -14.30 -22.91
C ALA A 217 10.29 -13.66 -23.81
N GLY A 218 9.02 -13.78 -23.46
CA GLY A 218 7.87 -13.23 -24.19
C GLY A 218 7.44 -11.89 -23.60
N GLY A 219 7.95 -10.81 -24.19
CA GLY A 219 7.64 -9.43 -23.81
C GLY A 219 6.14 -9.18 -23.62
N GLY A 220 5.70 -9.12 -22.37
CA GLY A 220 4.38 -8.65 -21.98
C GLY A 220 4.24 -7.16 -22.29
N GLY A 221 3.38 -6.85 -23.26
CA GLY A 221 3.32 -5.58 -23.97
C GLY A 221 3.10 -4.32 -23.11
N ALA A 222 3.77 -3.24 -23.57
CA ALA A 222 3.56 -1.80 -23.36
C ALA A 222 3.31 -1.25 -21.94
N GLU A 223 2.42 -1.81 -21.14
CA GLU A 223 2.01 -1.29 -19.82
C GLU A 223 3.00 -1.67 -18.71
N ALA A 224 3.59 -2.87 -18.79
CA ALA A 224 4.65 -3.31 -17.90
C ALA A 224 5.95 -2.51 -18.08
N LEU A 225 6.17 -1.97 -19.29
CA LEU A 225 7.37 -1.20 -19.67
C LEU A 225 7.49 0.13 -18.90
N GLY A 226 6.36 0.80 -18.65
CA GLY A 226 6.34 2.07 -17.91
C GLY A 226 6.60 1.90 -16.41
N ILE A 227 6.02 0.88 -15.78
CA ILE A 227 6.18 0.64 -14.34
C ILE A 227 7.55 0.00 -14.03
N GLU A 228 8.03 -0.90 -14.87
CA GLU A 228 9.41 -1.41 -14.77
C GLU A 228 10.44 -0.29 -14.97
N GLN A 229 10.18 0.68 -15.86
CA GLN A 229 11.03 1.88 -15.96
C GLN A 229 11.01 2.73 -14.68
N VAL A 230 9.84 2.96 -14.08
CA VAL A 230 9.71 3.67 -12.80
C VAL A 230 10.46 2.94 -11.69
N TRP A 231 10.33 1.61 -11.61
CA TRP A 231 11.05 0.80 -10.62
C TRP A 231 12.56 0.78 -10.86
N ARG A 232 13.02 0.60 -12.10
CA ARG A 232 14.45 0.69 -12.43
C ARG A 232 15.02 2.06 -12.13
N HIS A 233 14.24 3.12 -12.34
CA HIS A 233 14.64 4.48 -11.98
C HIS A 233 14.72 4.64 -10.48
N LEU A 234 13.70 4.24 -9.72
CA LEU A 234 13.70 4.28 -8.25
C LEU A 234 14.84 3.45 -7.65
N ASP A 235 15.07 2.24 -8.16
CA ASP A 235 16.15 1.35 -7.74
C ASP A 235 17.53 1.97 -8.02
N ALA A 236 17.73 2.55 -9.21
CA ALA A 236 18.96 3.28 -9.55
C ALA A 236 19.18 4.52 -8.67
N GLN A 237 18.13 5.24 -8.29
CA GLN A 237 18.23 6.38 -7.37
C GLN A 237 18.53 5.93 -5.93
N LEU A 238 17.90 4.85 -5.47
CA LEU A 238 18.18 4.22 -4.17
C LEU A 238 19.63 3.73 -4.08
N HIS A 239 20.15 3.11 -5.13
CA HIS A 239 21.56 2.70 -5.21
C HIS A 239 22.53 3.89 -5.12
N ARG A 240 22.19 5.04 -5.73
CA ARG A 240 22.98 6.28 -5.62
C ARG A 240 22.93 6.91 -4.23
N PHE A 241 21.81 6.84 -3.53
CA PHE A 241 21.65 7.41 -2.18
C PHE A 241 22.24 6.54 -1.07
N VAL A 242 22.22 5.22 -1.21
CA VAL A 242 22.61 4.27 -0.15
C VAL A 242 24.03 3.70 -0.35
N GLY A 243 24.66 3.93 -1.51
CA GLY A 243 26.05 3.54 -1.75
C GLY A 243 26.28 2.02 -1.82
N VAL A 244 25.21 1.22 -1.95
CA VAL A 244 25.31 -0.25 -2.08
C VAL A 244 25.53 -0.57 -3.57
N PRO A 245 26.64 -1.24 -3.96
CA PRO A 245 26.92 -1.56 -5.34
C PRO A 245 25.82 -2.45 -5.94
N ALA A 246 25.39 -2.10 -7.16
CA ALA A 246 24.40 -2.87 -7.91
C ALA A 246 24.89 -4.31 -8.12
N ALA A 247 24.02 -5.30 -7.87
CA ALA A 247 24.33 -6.68 -8.18
C ALA A 247 24.63 -6.81 -9.68
N ALA A 248 25.81 -7.35 -9.99
CA ALA A 248 26.30 -7.48 -11.35
C ALA A 248 25.29 -8.22 -12.24
N ALA A 249 25.03 -7.67 -13.43
CA ALA A 249 24.22 -8.32 -14.44
C ALA A 249 24.80 -9.72 -14.78
N PRO A 250 23.97 -10.76 -14.95
CA PRO A 250 24.46 -12.07 -15.34
C PRO A 250 25.12 -11.97 -16.73
N LEU A 251 26.34 -12.50 -16.82
CA LEU A 251 27.12 -12.55 -18.05
C LEU A 251 26.35 -13.28 -19.16
N PRO A 252 26.50 -12.85 -20.43
CA PRO A 252 25.91 -13.56 -21.55
C PRO A 252 26.52 -14.96 -21.63
N VAL A 253 25.66 -15.97 -21.65
CA VAL A 253 26.04 -17.35 -21.94
C VAL A 253 26.48 -17.36 -23.42
N VAL A 254 27.76 -17.62 -23.63
CA VAL A 254 28.36 -17.93 -24.95
C VAL A 254 28.03 -19.36 -25.32
#